data_AF-A0AAE4HEM2-F1
#
_entry.id   AF-A0AAE4HEM2-F1
#
_cell.length_a   1.000
_cell.length_b   1.000
_cell.length_c   1.000
_cell.angle_alpha   90.00
_cell.angle_beta   90.00
_cell.angle_gamma   90.00
#
_symmetry.space_group_name_H-M   'P 1'
#
loop_
_entity.id
_entity.type
_entity.pdbx_description
1 polymer ?
#
loop_
_entity_poly.entity_id
_entity_poly.type
_entity_poly.pdbx_seq_one_letter_code
_entity_poly.pdbx_strand_id
1 'polypeptide(L)'
;MTLLQRLQGASGPAASAALSLPDGWAWLARRPGGECHVQITLDPTVTRLPPRHAMADWMSTRLTSLAQQAPALTEPFLGLTKPSDTPRARGSTSILQGDCVGSRYLRVGDAAMAVDPLSGNGIFQSLSSALQAPAVINTLLRYPSREPLAREFHQSRLDGLFYRFARIGRDFYAQEHQWAEQPFWQARCHWPDAEPLHREVTPDQVYIARRPVVAEGEIHEAEVVVTPDQPLGLWHLNGVYLAPLLRRLRATPDLPAERVIADALGDRIPDDAPRKLALWMRSQGWLTYR
;
A
#
# COMPACT_ATOMS: atom_id res chain seq x y z
N MET A 1 10.27 11.76 -10.29
CA MET A 1 11.30 11.01 -11.05
C MET A 1 12.36 10.58 -10.05
N THR A 2 12.95 9.42 -10.24
CA THR A 2 13.98 8.89 -9.36
C THR A 2 15.27 8.63 -10.13
N LEU A 3 16.39 9.09 -9.56
CA LEU A 3 17.74 8.81 -10.00
C LEU A 3 18.34 7.72 -9.13
N LEU A 4 18.98 6.75 -9.75
CA LEU A 4 19.56 5.58 -9.11
C LEU A 4 21.03 5.46 -9.50
N GLN A 5 21.91 5.25 -8.54
CA GLN A 5 23.32 4.95 -8.82
C GLN A 5 23.86 3.96 -7.79
N ARG A 6 24.73 3.05 -8.25
CA ARG A 6 25.50 2.21 -7.35
C ARG A 6 26.89 2.80 -7.15
N LEU A 7 27.34 2.73 -5.90
CA LEU A 7 28.68 3.10 -5.49
C LEU A 7 29.35 1.88 -4.88
N GLN A 8 30.67 1.86 -4.88
CA GLN A 8 31.47 0.89 -4.17
C GLN A 8 32.29 1.59 -3.10
N GLY A 9 32.08 1.20 -1.84
CA GLY A 9 32.83 1.64 -0.68
C GLY A 9 33.55 0.49 0.03
N ALA A 10 34.00 0.77 1.26
CA ALA A 10 34.54 -0.23 2.16
C ALA A 10 33.43 -1.18 2.67
N SER A 11 33.81 -2.42 2.97
CA SER A 11 32.92 -3.36 3.67
C SER A 11 32.52 -2.82 5.04
N GLY A 12 31.31 -3.13 5.48
CA GLY A 12 30.79 -2.70 6.78
C GLY A 12 29.43 -3.33 7.05
N PRO A 13 28.79 -3.12 8.20
CA PRO A 13 27.47 -3.70 8.47
C PRO A 13 26.43 -3.21 7.45
N ALA A 14 25.41 -4.03 7.19
CA ALA A 14 24.27 -3.59 6.40
C ALA A 14 23.61 -2.38 7.08
N ALA A 15 23.26 -1.36 6.30
CA ALA A 15 22.68 -0.13 6.81
C ALA A 15 21.77 0.52 5.77
N SER A 16 20.84 1.35 6.22
CA SER A 16 20.04 2.22 5.36
C SER A 16 19.81 3.58 6.01
N ALA A 17 19.67 4.63 5.21
CA ALA A 17 19.30 5.96 5.65
C ALA A 17 18.33 6.61 4.65
N ALA A 18 17.49 7.51 5.15
CA ALA A 18 16.66 8.38 4.33
C ALA A 18 16.87 9.83 4.77
N LEU A 19 16.88 10.75 3.81
CA LEU A 19 17.08 12.19 4.05
C LEU A 19 16.08 12.99 3.23
N SER A 20 15.46 13.98 3.87
CA SER A 20 14.63 14.98 3.20
C SER A 20 15.49 16.09 2.62
N LEU A 21 15.17 16.54 1.41
CA LEU A 21 15.85 17.59 0.66
C LEU A 21 14.83 18.68 0.27
N PRO A 22 15.27 19.92 -0.02
CA PRO A 22 14.34 20.96 -0.47
C PRO A 22 13.55 20.55 -1.71
N ASP A 23 14.16 19.81 -2.63
CA ASP A 23 13.59 19.44 -3.94
C ASP A 23 13.25 17.94 -4.05
N GLY A 24 13.24 17.21 -2.93
CA GLY A 24 13.09 15.76 -2.96
C GLY A 24 13.46 15.03 -1.69
N TRP A 25 13.85 13.77 -1.85
CA TRP A 25 14.45 12.96 -0.79
C TRP A 25 15.50 12.02 -1.36
N ALA A 26 16.41 11.57 -0.50
CA ALA A 26 17.40 10.56 -0.81
C ALA A 26 17.21 9.33 0.08
N TRP A 27 17.38 8.14 -0.51
CA TRP A 27 17.52 6.88 0.21
C TRP A 27 18.88 6.27 -0.12
N LEU A 28 19.55 5.82 0.93
CA LEU A 28 20.88 5.25 0.89
C LEU A 28 20.80 3.86 1.52
N ALA A 29 21.46 2.88 0.90
CA ALA A 29 21.62 1.56 1.50
C ALA A 29 23.01 1.02 1.24
N ARG A 30 23.58 0.31 2.21
CA ARG A 30 24.86 -0.38 2.08
C ARG A 30 24.68 -1.86 2.37
N ARG A 31 25.28 -2.69 1.53
CA ARG A 31 25.41 -4.13 1.75
C ARG A 31 26.73 -4.48 2.46
N PRO A 32 26.84 -5.65 3.11
CA PRO A 32 28.05 -6.03 3.84
C PRO A 32 29.38 -5.91 3.07
N GLY A 33 29.35 -6.20 1.76
CA GLY A 33 30.50 -6.09 0.86
C GLY A 33 30.86 -4.67 0.40
N GLY A 34 30.23 -3.63 0.96
CA GLY A 34 30.51 -2.23 0.64
C GLY A 34 29.81 -1.70 -0.63
N GLU A 35 28.98 -2.51 -1.30
CA GLU A 35 28.10 -2.02 -2.35
C GLU A 35 27.06 -1.08 -1.73
N CYS A 36 27.05 0.17 -2.18
CA CYS A 36 26.07 1.18 -1.78
C CYS A 36 25.09 1.46 -2.91
N HIS A 37 23.81 1.56 -2.57
CA HIS A 37 22.73 1.95 -3.46
C HIS A 37 22.27 3.34 -3.06
N VAL A 38 22.20 4.24 -4.04
CA VAL A 38 21.70 5.58 -3.86
C VAL A 38 20.47 5.76 -4.73
N GLN A 39 19.43 6.29 -4.11
CA GLN A 39 18.20 6.71 -4.74
C GLN A 39 17.94 8.17 -4.39
N ILE A 40 17.74 9.03 -5.40
CA ILE A 40 17.31 10.41 -5.20
C ILE A 40 16.01 10.62 -5.97
N THR A 41 14.93 10.90 -5.24
CA THR A 41 13.62 11.19 -5.83
C THR A 41 13.39 12.69 -5.84
N LEU A 42 13.01 13.21 -7.00
CA LEU A 42 12.90 14.64 -7.31
C LEU A 42 11.62 14.92 -8.08
N ASP A 43 11.19 16.18 -8.09
CA ASP A 43 10.18 16.66 -9.03
C ASP A 43 10.83 17.14 -10.33
N PRO A 44 10.67 16.44 -11.47
CA PRO A 44 11.24 16.90 -12.75
C PRO A 44 10.54 18.14 -13.31
N THR A 45 9.37 18.53 -12.79
CA THR A 45 8.68 19.77 -13.20
C THR A 45 9.29 21.02 -12.59
N VAL A 46 9.99 20.87 -11.46
CA VAL A 46 10.65 21.96 -10.72
C VAL A 46 12.17 21.85 -10.79
N THR A 47 12.71 20.64 -10.85
CA THR A 47 14.16 20.39 -10.89
C THR A 47 14.65 20.30 -12.32
N ARG A 48 15.52 21.23 -12.73
CA ARG A 48 16.17 21.17 -14.05
C ARG A 48 17.26 20.10 -14.06
N LEU A 49 16.98 19.00 -14.75
CA LEU A 49 17.92 17.90 -14.92
C LEU A 49 18.88 18.16 -16.09
N PRO A 50 20.14 17.74 -15.99
CA PRO A 50 21.10 17.85 -17.09
C PRO A 50 20.76 16.87 -18.22
N PRO A 51 21.30 17.09 -19.43
CA PRO A 51 21.28 16.08 -20.49
C PRO A 51 22.05 14.81 -20.06
N ARG A 52 21.75 13.68 -20.71
CA ARG A 52 22.28 12.35 -20.33
C ARG A 52 23.81 12.30 -20.18
N HIS A 53 24.55 13.00 -21.04
CA HIS A 53 26.01 12.99 -21.01
C HIS A 53 26.61 13.67 -19.77
N ALA A 54 25.91 14.64 -19.17
CA ALA A 54 26.33 15.38 -17.97
C ALA A 54 25.68 14.84 -16.68
N MET A 55 24.91 13.75 -16.76
CA MET A 55 24.19 13.19 -15.61
C MET A 55 25.13 12.62 -14.55
N ALA A 56 26.26 12.03 -14.94
CA ALA A 56 27.25 11.48 -14.01
C ALA A 56 27.87 12.57 -13.14
N ASP A 57 28.30 13.68 -13.74
CA ASP A 57 28.90 14.81 -13.04
C ASP A 57 27.90 15.52 -12.13
N TRP A 58 26.67 15.69 -12.61
CA TRP A 58 25.59 16.26 -11.80
C TRP A 58 25.26 15.38 -10.60
N MET A 59 25.16 14.05 -10.79
CA MET A 59 24.92 13.11 -9.70
C MET A 59 26.07 13.15 -8.69
N SER A 60 27.33 13.16 -9.14
CA SER A 60 28.48 13.30 -8.25
C SER A 60 28.42 14.59 -7.43
N THR A 61 28.10 15.72 -8.08
CA THR A 61 27.96 17.02 -7.42
C THR A 61 26.87 16.98 -6.35
N ARG A 62 25.72 16.36 -6.65
CA ARG A 62 24.62 16.19 -5.70
C ARG A 62 25.03 15.33 -4.52
N LEU A 63 25.74 14.23 -4.74
CA LEU A 63 26.22 13.36 -3.65
C LEU A 63 27.24 14.07 -2.75
N THR A 64 28.15 14.87 -3.31
CA THR A 64 29.06 15.71 -2.52
C THR A 64 28.28 16.71 -1.66
N SER A 65 27.26 17.38 -2.22
CA SER A 65 26.40 18.29 -1.47
C SER A 65 25.66 17.59 -0.34
N LEU A 66 25.13 16.39 -0.57
CA LEU A 66 24.48 15.58 0.47
C LEU A 66 25.45 15.23 1.60
N ALA A 67 26.66 14.81 1.24
CA ALA A 67 27.70 14.46 2.21
C ALA A 67 28.12 15.65 3.08
N GLN A 68 28.12 16.86 2.53
CA GLN A 68 28.42 18.09 3.26
C GLN A 68 27.28 18.53 4.20
N GLN A 69 26.03 18.32 3.79
CA GLN A 69 24.85 18.74 4.57
C GLN A 69 24.55 17.82 5.75
N ALA A 70 24.78 16.51 5.60
CA ALA A 70 24.44 15.52 6.63
C ALA A 70 25.56 14.49 6.86
N PRO A 71 26.80 14.92 7.17
CA PRO A 71 28.00 14.07 7.15
C PRO A 71 27.84 12.82 8.02
N ALA A 72 27.33 12.96 9.24
CA ALA A 72 27.14 11.83 10.16
C ALA A 72 26.19 10.75 9.62
N LEU A 73 25.18 11.15 8.85
CA LEU A 73 24.18 10.23 8.28
C LEU A 73 24.66 9.62 6.96
N THR A 74 25.45 10.36 6.18
CA THR A 74 25.88 9.96 4.84
C THR A 74 27.24 9.29 4.78
N GLU A 75 28.14 9.54 5.73
CA GLU A 75 29.51 8.97 5.76
C GLU A 75 29.53 7.46 5.51
N PRO A 76 28.63 6.66 6.13
CA PRO A 76 28.63 5.21 5.94
C PRO A 76 28.36 4.77 4.48
N PHE A 77 27.76 5.65 3.68
CA PHE A 77 27.28 5.34 2.33
C PHE A 77 28.05 6.07 1.23
N LEU A 78 28.40 7.33 1.48
CA LEU A 78 28.93 8.28 0.51
C LEU A 78 30.39 8.68 0.77
N GLY A 79 31.07 8.10 1.78
CA GLY A 79 32.45 8.41 2.17
C GLY A 79 33.50 8.15 1.07
N LEU A 80 34.50 7.29 1.33
CA LEU A 80 35.50 6.90 0.31
C LEU A 80 34.90 5.96 -0.75
N THR A 81 33.73 6.30 -1.29
CA THR A 81 33.02 5.50 -2.27
C THR A 81 33.23 6.04 -3.68
N LYS A 82 33.20 5.14 -4.67
CA LYS A 82 33.33 5.49 -6.09
C LYS A 82 32.12 4.97 -6.86
N PRO A 83 31.64 5.68 -7.89
CA PRO A 83 30.66 5.15 -8.81
C PRO A 83 31.07 3.79 -9.37
N SER A 84 30.21 2.79 -9.23
CA SER A 84 30.39 1.47 -9.87
C SER A 84 29.56 1.33 -11.14
N ASP A 85 28.63 2.26 -11.38
CA ASP A 85 27.89 2.38 -12.64
C ASP A 85 27.49 3.84 -12.96
N THR A 86 26.89 4.00 -14.15
CA THR A 86 26.30 5.26 -14.60
C THR A 86 24.93 5.49 -13.96
N PRO A 87 24.57 6.73 -13.56
CA PRO A 87 23.26 7.02 -13.01
C PRO A 87 22.13 6.65 -13.98
N ARG A 88 21.03 6.13 -13.45
CA ARG A 88 19.82 5.77 -14.19
C ARG A 88 18.65 6.59 -13.71
N ALA A 89 17.89 7.16 -14.65
CA ALA A 89 16.62 7.81 -14.36
C ALA A 89 15.44 6.84 -14.56
N ARG A 90 14.46 6.92 -13.67
CA ARG A 90 13.19 6.18 -13.75
C ARG A 90 12.02 7.10 -13.37
N GLY A 91 10.88 6.87 -14.02
CA GLY A 91 9.61 7.43 -13.55
C GLY A 91 9.29 6.83 -12.18
N SER A 92 8.80 7.67 -11.27
CA SER A 92 8.39 7.29 -9.91
C SER A 92 7.03 7.91 -9.57
N THR A 93 6.27 8.24 -10.61
CA THR A 93 4.95 8.84 -10.50
C THR A 93 3.97 7.75 -10.11
N SER A 94 3.11 8.03 -9.15
CA SER A 94 2.01 7.14 -8.80
C SER A 94 1.07 6.98 -10.00
N ILE A 95 0.79 5.74 -10.40
CA ILE A 95 -0.03 5.39 -11.56
C ILE A 95 -1.03 4.32 -11.13
N LEU A 96 -2.29 4.53 -11.48
CA LEU A 96 -3.34 3.52 -11.47
C LEU A 96 -3.85 3.38 -12.90
N GLN A 97 -3.78 2.17 -13.46
CA GLN A 97 -4.23 1.93 -14.82
C GLN A 97 -5.76 1.79 -14.86
N GLY A 98 -6.39 2.44 -15.85
CA GLY A 98 -7.85 2.42 -16.01
C GLY A 98 -8.40 1.01 -16.23
N ASP A 99 -8.02 0.35 -17.33
CA ASP A 99 -8.47 -1.02 -17.64
C ASP A 99 -7.42 -2.06 -17.24
N CYS A 100 -7.63 -2.69 -16.08
CA CYS A 100 -6.74 -3.74 -15.58
C CYS A 100 -7.10 -5.16 -16.02
N VAL A 101 -8.26 -5.35 -16.64
CA VAL A 101 -8.69 -6.64 -17.18
C VAL A 101 -9.04 -6.47 -18.66
N GLY A 102 -8.37 -7.16 -19.55
CA GLY A 102 -8.71 -7.21 -20.97
C GLY A 102 -9.27 -8.58 -21.37
N SER A 103 -9.70 -8.70 -22.62
CA SER A 103 -10.20 -9.98 -23.16
C SER A 103 -9.16 -11.10 -23.16
N ARG A 104 -7.86 -10.76 -23.18
CA ARG A 104 -6.74 -11.70 -23.22
C ARG A 104 -5.57 -11.32 -22.31
N TYR A 105 -5.78 -10.38 -21.38
CA TYR A 105 -4.73 -9.96 -20.47
C TYR A 105 -5.30 -9.59 -19.10
N LEU A 106 -4.46 -9.71 -18.08
CA LEU A 106 -4.72 -9.20 -16.74
C LEU A 106 -3.49 -8.42 -16.31
N ARG A 107 -3.67 -7.16 -15.90
CA ARG A 107 -2.60 -6.35 -15.32
C ARG A 107 -2.49 -6.67 -13.84
N VAL A 108 -1.26 -6.87 -13.37
CA VAL A 108 -0.92 -7.15 -11.96
C VAL A 108 0.35 -6.40 -11.58
N GLY A 109 0.55 -6.16 -10.29
CA GLY A 109 1.71 -5.43 -9.79
C GLY A 109 1.88 -4.07 -10.45
N ASP A 110 3.14 -3.69 -10.72
CA ASP A 110 3.50 -2.42 -11.37
C ASP A 110 2.84 -2.22 -12.75
N ALA A 111 2.39 -3.29 -13.42
CA ALA A 111 1.65 -3.17 -14.68
C ALA A 111 0.21 -2.68 -14.50
N ALA A 112 -0.35 -2.81 -13.29
CA ALA A 112 -1.69 -2.36 -12.90
C ALA A 112 -1.66 -1.07 -12.08
N MET A 113 -0.79 -1.02 -11.06
CA MET A 113 -0.64 0.13 -10.19
C MET A 113 0.78 0.22 -9.63
N ALA A 114 1.25 1.45 -9.44
CA ALA A 114 2.45 1.76 -8.69
C ALA A 114 2.20 3.03 -7.89
N VAL A 115 2.69 3.12 -6.65
CA VAL A 115 2.66 4.35 -5.86
C VAL A 115 4.06 4.84 -5.55
N ASP A 116 4.16 5.96 -4.84
CA ASP A 116 5.43 6.59 -4.48
C ASP A 116 6.40 5.62 -3.74
N PRO A 117 7.70 5.59 -4.11
CA PRO A 117 8.66 4.65 -3.56
C PRO A 117 9.16 4.97 -2.14
N LEU A 118 8.75 6.09 -1.51
CA LEU A 118 9.27 6.59 -0.22
C LEU A 118 9.35 5.53 0.89
N SER A 119 8.37 4.63 0.96
CA SER A 119 8.28 3.62 2.03
C SER A 119 8.96 2.28 1.71
N GLY A 120 9.57 2.12 0.53
CA GLY A 120 10.19 0.84 0.11
C GLY A 120 9.20 -0.32 -0.10
N ASN A 121 7.90 -0.05 -0.05
CA ASN A 121 6.85 -1.08 -0.07
C ASN A 121 6.46 -1.57 -1.47
N GLY A 122 7.14 -1.15 -2.53
CA GLY A 122 6.76 -1.49 -3.92
C GLY A 122 6.62 -3.00 -4.15
N ILE A 123 7.54 -3.82 -3.63
CA ILE A 123 7.44 -5.29 -3.74
C ILE A 123 6.20 -5.82 -3.01
N PHE A 124 5.94 -5.33 -1.80
CA PHE A 124 4.77 -5.74 -1.02
C PHE A 124 3.46 -5.36 -1.74
N GLN A 125 3.39 -4.17 -2.32
CA GLN A 125 2.24 -3.69 -3.09
C GLN A 125 2.04 -4.52 -4.37
N SER A 126 3.13 -4.81 -5.07
CA SER A 126 3.12 -5.62 -6.28
C SER A 126 2.62 -7.03 -6.01
N LEU A 127 3.11 -7.66 -4.92
CA LEU A 127 2.61 -8.96 -4.49
C LEU A 127 1.15 -8.90 -4.03
N SER A 128 0.79 -7.92 -3.20
CA SER A 128 -0.57 -7.79 -2.66
C SER A 128 -1.62 -7.64 -3.76
N SER A 129 -1.32 -6.88 -4.81
CA SER A 129 -2.21 -6.73 -5.97
C SER A 129 -2.23 -7.95 -6.89
N ALA A 130 -1.16 -8.75 -6.93
CA ALA A 130 -1.07 -9.94 -7.78
C ALA A 130 -1.66 -11.21 -7.14
N LEU A 131 -1.75 -11.29 -5.81
CA LEU A 131 -2.21 -12.48 -5.08
C LEU A 131 -3.62 -12.96 -5.51
N GLN A 132 -4.47 -12.04 -5.93
CA GLN A 132 -5.84 -12.35 -6.35
C GLN A 132 -5.96 -12.82 -7.81
N ALA A 133 -4.91 -12.62 -8.61
CA ALA A 133 -4.92 -12.89 -10.05
C ALA A 133 -5.26 -14.35 -10.41
N PRO A 134 -4.76 -15.39 -9.70
CA PRO A 134 -5.13 -16.77 -10.02
C PRO A 134 -6.63 -17.01 -9.93
N ALA A 135 -7.31 -16.46 -8.92
CA ALA A 135 -8.77 -16.64 -8.76
C ALA A 135 -9.56 -15.94 -9.87
N VAL A 136 -9.12 -14.73 -10.26
CA VAL A 136 -9.70 -13.98 -11.37
C VAL A 136 -9.52 -14.74 -12.69
N ILE A 137 -8.29 -15.16 -13.00
CA ILE A 137 -7.97 -15.91 -14.23
C ILE A 137 -8.75 -17.22 -14.29
N ASN A 138 -8.77 -17.98 -13.19
CA ASN A 138 -9.50 -19.25 -13.12
C ASN A 138 -11.00 -19.03 -13.40
N THR A 139 -11.59 -17.97 -12.85
CA THR A 139 -13.00 -17.62 -13.08
C THR A 139 -13.26 -17.26 -14.53
N LEU A 140 -12.42 -16.43 -15.13
CA LEU A 140 -12.54 -16.01 -16.54
C LEU A 140 -12.44 -17.21 -17.50
N LEU A 141 -11.56 -18.17 -17.20
CA LEU A 141 -11.36 -19.35 -18.05
C LEU A 141 -12.46 -20.39 -17.90
N ARG A 142 -12.94 -20.65 -16.68
CA ARG A 142 -13.91 -21.72 -16.41
C ARG A 142 -15.36 -21.27 -16.51
N TYR A 143 -15.64 -20.01 -16.17
CA TYR A 143 -16.98 -19.45 -16.14
C TYR A 143 -17.03 -18.11 -16.89
N PRO A 144 -16.99 -18.11 -18.24
CA PRO A 144 -17.06 -16.88 -19.03
C PRO A 144 -18.29 -16.02 -18.71
N SER A 145 -19.41 -16.62 -18.30
CA SER A 145 -20.61 -15.89 -17.85
C SER A 145 -20.40 -15.05 -16.58
N ARG A 146 -19.35 -15.31 -15.79
CA ARG A 146 -18.95 -14.55 -14.60
C ARG A 146 -17.87 -13.51 -14.91
N GLU A 147 -17.55 -13.26 -16.18
CA GLU A 147 -16.56 -12.23 -16.55
C GLU A 147 -16.85 -10.86 -15.92
N PRO A 148 -18.10 -10.32 -15.94
CA PRO A 148 -18.36 -9.01 -15.33
C PRO A 148 -18.00 -8.97 -13.84
N LEU A 149 -18.30 -10.04 -13.11
CA LEU A 149 -18.03 -10.17 -11.68
C LEU A 149 -16.52 -10.24 -11.40
N ALA A 150 -15.78 -11.01 -12.20
CA ALA A 150 -14.33 -11.13 -12.07
C ALA A 150 -13.61 -9.81 -12.42
N ARG A 151 -14.11 -9.08 -13.43
CA ARG A 151 -13.61 -7.74 -13.80
C ARG A 151 -13.84 -6.71 -12.69
N GLU A 152 -15.07 -6.65 -12.17
CA GLU A 152 -15.43 -5.77 -11.06
C GLU A 152 -14.56 -6.03 -9.82
N PHE A 153 -14.40 -7.31 -9.46
CA PHE A 153 -13.57 -7.72 -8.33
C PHE A 153 -12.14 -7.23 -8.47
N HIS A 154 -11.49 -7.51 -9.62
CA HIS A 154 -10.08 -7.18 -9.82
C HIS A 154 -9.86 -5.66 -9.82
N GLN A 155 -10.70 -4.92 -10.54
CA GLN A 155 -10.59 -3.46 -10.63
C GLN A 155 -10.81 -2.80 -9.27
N SER A 156 -11.90 -3.14 -8.57
CA SER A 156 -12.22 -2.51 -7.28
C SER A 156 -11.16 -2.77 -6.21
N ARG A 157 -10.51 -3.95 -6.25
CA ARG A 157 -9.40 -4.29 -5.36
C ARG A 157 -8.15 -3.48 -5.67
N LEU A 158 -7.82 -3.30 -6.94
CA LEU A 158 -6.68 -2.46 -7.36
C LEU A 158 -6.91 -1.00 -6.98
N ASP A 159 -8.08 -0.45 -7.26
CA ASP A 159 -8.43 0.92 -6.90
C ASP A 159 -8.30 1.13 -5.38
N GLY A 160 -8.89 0.22 -4.58
CA GLY A 160 -8.83 0.27 -3.13
C GLY A 160 -7.39 0.20 -2.58
N LEU A 161 -6.56 -0.71 -3.11
CA LEU A 161 -5.15 -0.81 -2.72
C LEU A 161 -4.38 0.45 -3.11
N PHE A 162 -4.55 0.95 -4.33
CA PHE A 162 -3.87 2.14 -4.82
C PHE A 162 -4.14 3.36 -3.95
N TYR A 163 -5.42 3.72 -3.72
CA TYR A 163 -5.76 4.89 -2.91
C TYR A 163 -5.31 4.72 -1.46
N ARG A 164 -5.39 3.50 -0.89
CA ARG A 164 -4.86 3.23 0.45
C ARG A 164 -3.36 3.52 0.54
N PHE A 165 -2.56 3.00 -0.38
CA PHE A 165 -1.10 3.23 -0.36
C PHE A 165 -0.73 4.67 -0.72
N ALA A 166 -1.49 5.31 -1.62
CA ALA A 166 -1.32 6.71 -1.96
C ALA A 166 -1.54 7.64 -0.75
N ARG A 167 -2.59 7.39 0.05
CA ARG A 167 -2.87 8.12 1.30
C ARG A 167 -1.82 7.86 2.38
N ILE A 168 -1.30 6.64 2.49
CA ILE A 168 -0.13 6.37 3.36
C ILE A 168 1.05 7.27 2.95
N GLY A 169 1.36 7.33 1.65
CA GLY A 169 2.40 8.22 1.12
C GLY A 169 2.15 9.69 1.47
N ARG A 170 0.92 10.18 1.24
CA ARG A 170 0.48 11.54 1.61
C ARG A 170 0.78 11.85 3.07
N ASP A 171 0.34 10.97 3.97
CA ASP A 171 0.46 11.16 5.41
C ASP A 171 1.92 11.10 5.87
N PHE A 172 2.79 10.34 5.18
CA PHE A 172 4.23 10.40 5.38
C PHE A 172 4.83 11.72 4.90
N TYR A 173 4.45 12.21 3.72
CA TYR A 173 4.91 13.50 3.20
C TYR A 173 4.48 14.67 4.10
N ALA A 174 3.31 14.58 4.74
CA ALA A 174 2.81 15.59 5.68
C ALA A 174 3.57 15.66 7.01
N GLN A 175 4.35 14.64 7.37
CA GLN A 175 5.20 14.63 8.58
C GLN A 175 6.49 15.43 8.41
N GLU A 176 6.86 15.80 7.18
CA GLU A 176 8.02 16.65 6.92
C GLU A 176 7.69 18.12 7.16
N HIS A 177 8.31 18.71 8.19
CA HIS A 177 8.07 20.09 8.58
C HIS A 177 9.16 21.06 8.12
N GLN A 178 10.39 20.60 7.92
CA GLN A 178 11.51 21.45 7.53
C GLN A 178 11.34 22.02 6.11
N TRP A 179 10.77 21.22 5.22
CA TRP A 179 10.59 21.58 3.81
C TRP A 179 9.13 21.72 3.41
N ALA A 180 8.23 21.95 4.38
CA ALA A 180 6.79 21.96 4.17
C ALA A 180 6.34 22.95 3.09
N GLU A 181 7.02 24.08 2.92
CA GLU A 181 6.67 25.11 1.91
C GLU A 181 7.30 24.85 0.53
N GLN A 182 8.20 23.87 0.41
CA GLN A 182 8.88 23.60 -0.85
C GLN A 182 7.92 22.91 -1.85
N PRO A 183 8.00 23.25 -3.16
CA PRO A 183 7.05 22.76 -4.16
C PRO A 183 6.94 21.22 -4.23
N PHE A 184 8.07 20.51 -4.05
CA PHE A 184 8.09 19.04 -4.04
C PHE A 184 7.19 18.46 -2.95
N TRP A 185 7.27 19.02 -1.73
CA TRP A 185 6.58 18.54 -0.54
C TRP A 185 5.11 18.97 -0.51
N GLN A 186 4.82 20.24 -0.81
CA GLN A 186 3.46 20.79 -0.93
C GLN A 186 2.59 19.96 -1.87
N ALA A 187 3.11 19.58 -3.04
CA ALA A 187 2.34 18.80 -4.00
C ALA A 187 1.99 17.39 -3.48
N ARG A 188 2.83 16.80 -2.62
CA ARG A 188 2.74 15.39 -2.21
C ARG A 188 2.04 15.18 -0.88
N CYS A 189 2.07 16.16 0.03
CA CYS A 189 1.35 16.08 1.31
C CYS A 189 -0.18 16.27 1.18
N HIS A 190 -0.68 16.62 -0.02
CA HIS A 190 -2.11 16.80 -0.29
C HIS A 190 -2.68 15.83 -1.34
N TRP A 191 -1.84 15.10 -2.06
CA TRP A 191 -2.25 14.09 -3.05
C TRP A 191 -2.36 12.72 -2.39
N PRO A 192 -3.36 11.86 -2.68
CA PRO A 192 -4.31 11.95 -3.79
C PRO A 192 -5.57 12.77 -3.50
N ASP A 193 -5.93 12.90 -2.22
CA ASP A 193 -7.15 13.53 -1.73
C ASP A 193 -6.96 13.93 -0.25
N ALA A 194 -8.01 14.46 0.39
CA ALA A 194 -8.04 14.75 1.83
C ALA A 194 -8.75 13.65 2.66
N GLU A 195 -9.02 12.49 2.08
CA GLU A 195 -9.73 11.41 2.76
C GLU A 195 -8.82 10.72 3.78
N PRO A 196 -9.29 10.39 4.99
CA PRO A 196 -8.45 9.73 5.97
C PRO A 196 -8.07 8.32 5.51
N LEU A 197 -6.93 7.83 5.98
CA LEU A 197 -6.50 6.44 5.73
C LEU A 197 -7.49 5.43 6.31
N HIS A 198 -7.99 5.73 7.52
CA HIS A 198 -9.01 4.97 8.21
C HIS A 198 -10.23 5.84 8.47
N ARG A 199 -11.40 5.35 8.05
CA ARG A 199 -12.66 6.04 8.30
C ARG A 199 -13.26 5.55 9.61
N GLU A 200 -13.76 6.48 10.41
CA GLU A 200 -14.56 6.12 11.57
C GLU A 200 -15.84 5.38 11.11
N VAL A 201 -16.23 4.38 11.89
CA VAL A 201 -17.37 3.51 11.60
C VAL A 201 -18.35 3.59 12.75
N THR A 202 -19.61 3.89 12.46
CA THR A 202 -20.71 3.79 13.41
C THR A 202 -21.63 2.62 13.08
N PRO A 203 -22.36 2.04 14.06
CA PRO A 203 -23.20 0.85 13.84
C PRO A 203 -24.27 0.99 12.73
N ASP A 204 -24.79 2.21 12.51
CA ASP A 204 -25.78 2.54 11.49
C ASP A 204 -25.20 2.57 10.07
N GLN A 205 -23.89 2.80 9.94
CA GLN A 205 -23.16 2.78 8.67
C GLN A 205 -22.74 1.37 8.25
N VAL A 206 -22.86 0.38 9.14
CA VAL A 206 -22.56 -1.02 8.82
C VAL A 206 -23.75 -1.63 8.09
N TYR A 207 -23.56 -2.24 6.93
CA TYR A 207 -24.66 -2.87 6.20
C TYR A 207 -24.23 -4.15 5.46
N ILE A 208 -25.21 -4.95 5.05
CA ILE A 208 -24.97 -6.18 4.30
C ILE A 208 -25.23 -5.90 2.82
N ALA A 209 -24.31 -6.31 1.96
CA ALA A 209 -24.46 -6.23 0.51
C ALA A 209 -23.92 -7.49 -0.15
N ARG A 210 -24.33 -7.72 -1.41
CA ARG A 210 -23.69 -8.73 -2.27
C ARG A 210 -22.49 -8.11 -2.96
N ARG A 211 -21.34 -8.77 -2.85
CA ARG A 211 -20.06 -8.34 -3.46
C ARG A 211 -19.30 -9.57 -3.98
N PRO A 212 -18.40 -9.37 -4.94
CA PRO A 212 -17.50 -10.43 -5.34
C PRO A 212 -16.48 -10.77 -4.23
N VAL A 213 -16.26 -12.06 -4.00
CA VAL A 213 -15.34 -12.63 -3.02
C VAL A 213 -14.52 -13.74 -3.66
N VAL A 214 -13.36 -14.03 -3.08
CA VAL A 214 -12.57 -15.20 -3.47
C VAL A 214 -13.04 -16.40 -2.67
N ALA A 215 -13.59 -17.40 -3.33
CA ALA A 215 -13.98 -18.67 -2.73
C ALA A 215 -13.38 -19.82 -3.55
N GLU A 216 -12.66 -20.72 -2.90
CA GLU A 216 -12.09 -21.93 -3.53
C GLU A 216 -11.26 -21.66 -4.80
N GLY A 217 -10.54 -20.53 -4.83
CA GLY A 217 -9.73 -20.13 -5.99
C GLY A 217 -10.54 -19.62 -7.18
N GLU A 218 -11.76 -19.14 -6.94
CA GLU A 218 -12.67 -18.57 -7.93
C GLU A 218 -13.35 -17.32 -7.36
N ILE A 219 -13.90 -16.47 -8.24
CA ILE A 219 -14.68 -15.29 -7.87
C ILE A 219 -16.16 -15.68 -7.84
N HIS A 220 -16.74 -15.54 -6.65
CA HIS A 220 -18.15 -15.79 -6.38
C HIS A 220 -18.80 -14.54 -5.83
N GLU A 221 -20.11 -14.43 -5.99
CA GLU A 221 -20.87 -13.37 -5.32
C GLU A 221 -21.36 -13.89 -3.98
N ALA A 222 -21.09 -13.16 -2.90
CA ALA A 222 -21.50 -13.52 -1.56
C ALA A 222 -21.97 -12.31 -0.77
N GLU A 223 -22.71 -12.58 0.31
CA GLU A 223 -23.07 -11.54 1.27
C GLU A 223 -21.87 -11.17 2.14
N VAL A 224 -21.56 -9.89 2.16
CA VAL A 224 -20.46 -9.31 2.93
C VAL A 224 -20.97 -8.20 3.83
N VAL A 225 -20.25 -7.91 4.91
CA VAL A 225 -20.50 -6.73 5.74
C VAL A 225 -19.64 -5.58 5.24
N VAL A 226 -20.28 -4.50 4.82
CA VAL A 226 -19.65 -3.28 4.31
C VAL A 226 -19.64 -2.21 5.39
N THR A 227 -18.53 -1.49 5.48
CA THR A 227 -18.34 -0.34 6.37
C THR A 227 -17.65 0.79 5.62
N PRO A 228 -17.66 2.04 6.16
CA PRO A 228 -16.86 3.13 5.60
C PRO A 228 -15.37 2.80 5.43
N ASP A 229 -14.78 2.05 6.37
CA ASP A 229 -13.36 1.64 6.34
C ASP A 229 -13.12 0.40 5.44
N GLN A 230 -14.15 -0.40 5.19
CA GLN A 230 -14.09 -1.64 4.40
C GLN A 230 -15.14 -1.62 3.28
N PRO A 231 -15.00 -0.74 2.27
CA PRO A 231 -16.01 -0.52 1.24
C PRO A 231 -16.20 -1.73 0.29
N LEU A 232 -15.18 -2.58 0.16
CA LEU A 232 -15.26 -3.84 -0.61
C LEU A 232 -15.93 -4.97 0.18
N GLY A 233 -16.20 -4.75 1.47
CA GLY A 233 -16.85 -5.66 2.37
C GLY A 233 -15.98 -6.80 2.90
N LEU A 234 -16.38 -7.28 4.07
CA LEU A 234 -15.78 -8.42 4.76
C LEU A 234 -16.73 -9.63 4.69
N TRP A 235 -16.25 -10.71 4.08
CA TRP A 235 -17.05 -11.92 3.88
C TRP A 235 -17.10 -12.80 5.13
N HIS A 236 -15.93 -13.21 5.60
CA HIS A 236 -15.77 -13.99 6.82
C HIS A 236 -14.47 -13.63 7.54
N LEU A 237 -14.44 -13.82 8.85
CA LEU A 237 -13.22 -13.73 9.66
C LEU A 237 -12.93 -15.10 10.26
N ASN A 238 -11.79 -15.70 9.92
CA ASN A 238 -11.39 -17.04 10.40
C ASN A 238 -12.49 -18.11 10.20
N GLY A 239 -13.16 -18.10 9.04
CA GLY A 239 -14.26 -19.03 8.72
C GLY A 239 -15.63 -18.62 9.27
N VAL A 240 -15.73 -17.56 10.07
CA VAL A 240 -17.01 -17.04 10.58
C VAL A 240 -17.62 -16.06 9.59
N TYR A 241 -18.71 -16.45 8.94
CA TYR A 241 -19.46 -15.58 8.03
C TYR A 241 -20.09 -14.39 8.77
N LEU A 242 -19.74 -13.17 8.36
CA LEU A 242 -20.08 -11.97 9.11
C LEU A 242 -21.51 -11.49 8.83
N ALA A 243 -22.03 -11.66 7.61
CA ALA A 243 -23.38 -11.22 7.28
C ALA A 243 -24.48 -11.95 8.08
N PRO A 244 -24.50 -13.30 8.17
CA PRO A 244 -25.45 -14.00 9.04
C PRO A 244 -25.30 -13.63 10.51
N LEU A 245 -24.07 -13.44 10.99
CA LEU A 245 -23.80 -13.06 12.36
C LEU A 245 -24.35 -11.66 12.69
N LEU A 246 -24.12 -10.69 11.80
CA LEU A 246 -24.62 -9.33 11.96
C LEU A 246 -26.15 -9.29 12.01
N ARG A 247 -26.84 -10.11 11.20
CA ARG A 247 -28.31 -10.23 11.28
C ARG A 247 -28.78 -10.73 12.63
N ARG A 248 -28.11 -11.75 13.18
CA ARG A 248 -28.45 -12.29 14.52
C ARG A 248 -28.27 -11.24 15.61
N LEU A 249 -27.12 -10.55 15.62
CA LEU A 249 -26.85 -9.48 16.58
C LEU A 249 -27.89 -8.37 16.53
N ARG A 250 -28.35 -7.99 15.32
CA ARG A 250 -29.40 -6.99 15.14
C ARG A 250 -30.79 -7.47 15.55
N ALA A 251 -31.09 -8.76 15.39
CA ALA A 251 -32.36 -9.35 15.78
C ALA A 251 -32.48 -9.54 17.30
N THR A 252 -31.37 -9.55 18.03
CA THR A 252 -31.33 -9.74 19.48
C THR A 252 -30.53 -8.63 20.19
N PRO A 253 -30.97 -7.37 20.11
CA PRO A 253 -30.23 -6.23 20.66
C PRO A 253 -30.07 -6.26 22.18
N ASP A 254 -30.93 -7.01 22.89
CA ASP A 254 -30.94 -7.10 24.35
C ASP A 254 -30.00 -8.19 24.88
N LEU A 255 -29.51 -9.08 24.01
CA LEU A 255 -28.55 -10.12 24.42
C LEU A 255 -27.11 -9.60 24.32
N PRO A 256 -26.22 -10.01 25.24
CA PRO A 256 -24.79 -9.75 25.11
C PRO A 256 -24.25 -10.31 23.78
N ALA A 257 -23.46 -9.52 23.06
CA ALA A 257 -22.93 -9.90 21.75
C ALA A 257 -22.16 -11.23 21.80
N GLU A 258 -21.40 -11.45 22.87
CA GLU A 258 -20.64 -12.67 23.14
C GLU A 258 -21.55 -13.91 23.16
N ARG A 259 -22.74 -13.80 23.75
CA ARG A 259 -23.72 -14.88 23.80
C ARG A 259 -24.28 -15.17 22.42
N VAL A 260 -24.68 -14.14 21.69
CA VAL A 260 -25.21 -14.28 20.32
C VAL A 260 -24.16 -14.89 19.38
N ILE A 261 -22.90 -14.49 19.54
CA ILE A 261 -21.78 -15.05 18.79
C ILE A 261 -21.56 -16.50 19.20
N ALA A 262 -21.50 -16.83 20.49
CA ALA A 262 -21.34 -18.21 20.96
C ALA A 262 -22.43 -19.13 20.38
N ASP A 263 -23.69 -18.71 20.44
CA ASP A 263 -24.84 -19.43 19.87
C ASP A 263 -24.74 -19.58 18.34
N ALA A 264 -24.03 -18.66 17.65
CA ALA A 264 -23.81 -18.72 16.22
C ALA A 264 -22.63 -19.61 15.80
N LEU A 265 -21.59 -19.68 16.63
CA LEU A 265 -20.41 -20.50 16.37
C LEU A 265 -20.62 -21.96 16.77
N GLY A 266 -21.46 -22.21 17.80
CA GLY A 266 -21.66 -23.53 18.39
C GLY A 266 -20.36 -24.13 18.95
N ASP A 267 -20.33 -25.45 19.13
CA ASP A 267 -19.20 -26.17 19.76
C ASP A 267 -17.94 -26.29 18.86
N ARG A 268 -17.90 -25.60 17.72
CA ARG A 268 -16.88 -25.83 16.67
C ARG A 268 -15.64 -24.95 16.79
N ILE A 269 -15.57 -24.05 17.78
CA ILE A 269 -14.55 -23.01 17.86
C ILE A 269 -14.06 -22.87 19.31
N PRO A 270 -12.77 -22.51 19.55
CA PRO A 270 -12.25 -22.31 20.90
C PRO A 270 -13.12 -21.39 21.78
N ASP A 271 -13.21 -21.70 23.07
CA ASP A 271 -14.07 -21.04 24.06
C ASP A 271 -13.88 -19.51 24.11
N ASP A 272 -12.71 -18.99 23.73
CA ASP A 272 -12.41 -17.56 23.79
C ASP A 272 -12.73 -16.79 22.49
N ALA A 273 -13.08 -17.48 21.41
CA ALA A 273 -13.34 -16.87 20.12
C ALA A 273 -14.58 -15.95 20.10
N PRO A 274 -15.72 -16.26 20.76
CA PRO A 274 -16.85 -15.34 20.82
C PRO A 274 -16.49 -14.00 21.44
N ARG A 275 -15.73 -14.04 22.54
CA ARG A 275 -15.25 -12.83 23.23
C ARG A 275 -14.29 -12.04 22.35
N LYS A 276 -13.31 -12.70 21.72
CA LYS A 276 -12.35 -12.05 20.81
C LYS A 276 -13.06 -11.40 19.62
N LEU A 277 -14.04 -12.08 19.02
CA LEU A 277 -14.80 -11.55 17.90
C LEU A 277 -15.67 -10.36 18.32
N ALA A 278 -16.36 -10.45 19.47
CA ALA A 278 -17.14 -9.32 20.00
C ALA A 278 -16.26 -8.10 20.28
N LEU A 279 -15.09 -8.30 20.89
CA LEU A 279 -14.11 -7.23 21.13
C LEU A 279 -13.60 -6.61 19.82
N TRP A 280 -13.30 -7.44 18.82
CA TRP A 280 -12.91 -6.96 17.50
C TRP A 280 -14.05 -6.16 16.84
N MET A 281 -15.29 -6.65 16.84
CA MET A 281 -16.42 -5.92 16.25
C MET A 281 -16.67 -4.57 16.95
N ARG A 282 -16.48 -4.48 18.28
CA ARG A 282 -16.52 -3.20 19.01
C ARG A 282 -15.36 -2.28 18.64
N SER A 283 -14.14 -2.81 18.52
CA SER A 283 -12.98 -2.00 18.12
C SER A 283 -13.07 -1.50 16.67
N GLN A 284 -13.86 -2.18 15.83
CA GLN A 284 -14.20 -1.74 14.47
C GLN A 284 -15.42 -0.80 14.42
N GLY A 285 -16.05 -0.45 15.55
CA GLY A 285 -17.20 0.45 15.60
C GLY A 285 -18.54 -0.16 15.17
N TRP A 286 -18.63 -1.49 15.04
CA TRP A 286 -19.85 -2.16 14.56
C TRP A 286 -20.90 -2.30 15.66
N LEU A 287 -20.44 -2.38 16.89
CA LEU A 287 -21.23 -2.60 18.09
C LEU A 287 -20.88 -1.53 19.11
N THR A 288 -21.87 -1.10 19.89
CA THR A 288 -21.65 -0.23 21.04
C THR A 288 -21.00 -1.01 22.19
N TYR A 289 -20.16 -0.34 22.99
CA TYR A 289 -19.75 -0.84 24.31
C TYR A 289 -20.99 -0.80 25.23
N ARG A 290 -21.62 -1.96 25.42
CA ARG A 290 -22.61 -2.20 26.47
C ARG A 290 -21.97 -3.08 27.52
#